data_AF-A0A1V5PEL0-F1
#
_entry.id   AF-A0A1V5PEL0-F1
#
_cell.length_a   1.000
_cell.length_b   1.000
_cell.length_c   1.000
_cell.angle_alpha   90.00
_cell.angle_beta   90.00
_cell.angle_gamma   90.00
#
_symmetry.space_group_name_H-M   'P 1'
#
loop_
_entity.id
_entity.type
_entity.pdbx_description
1 polymer ?
#
loop_
_entity_poly.entity_id
_entity_poly.type
_entity_poly.pdbx_seq_one_letter_code
_entity_poly.pdbx_strand_id
1 'polypeptide(L)'
;MRINSIPPKELYGAYMCTRNVQLNPQAVKLGVDNAEISPSAKTFSATLKTVKKELLKPDEARSERLKQLKSQIEQQTYFVPADKIAEKMLDL
;
A
#
# COMPACT_ATOMS: atom_id res chain seq x y z
N MET A 1 -48.29 3.59 -37.84
CA MET A 1 -46.98 3.44 -37.17
C MET A 1 -47.06 2.23 -36.24
N ARG A 2 -46.32 1.14 -36.49
CA ARG A 2 -46.27 -0.01 -35.58
C ARG A 2 -45.10 0.19 -34.62
N ILE A 3 -45.37 0.29 -33.33
CA ILE A 3 -44.31 0.38 -32.31
C ILE A 3 -43.80 -1.05 -32.15
N ASN A 4 -42.54 -1.28 -32.52
CA ASN A 4 -41.85 -2.54 -32.23
C ASN A 4 -41.55 -2.57 -30.72
N SER A 5 -42.55 -2.94 -29.92
CA SER A 5 -42.37 -3.11 -28.47
C SER A 5 -41.77 -4.49 -28.21
N ILE A 6 -40.60 -4.51 -27.59
CA ILE A 6 -40.00 -5.76 -27.10
C ILE A 6 -40.94 -6.33 -26.01
N PRO A 7 -41.41 -7.59 -26.14
CA PRO A 7 -42.31 -8.18 -25.17
C PRO A 7 -41.63 -8.30 -23.79
N PRO A 8 -42.37 -8.16 -22.68
CA PRO A 8 -41.80 -8.14 -21.32
C PRO A 8 -40.91 -9.33 -20.98
N LYS A 9 -41.21 -10.51 -21.56
CA LYS A 9 -40.42 -11.73 -21.37
C LYS A 9 -39.00 -11.62 -21.93
N GLU A 10 -38.83 -10.96 -23.07
CA GLU A 10 -37.53 -10.75 -23.70
C GLU A 10 -36.72 -9.71 -22.92
N LEU A 11 -37.37 -8.66 -22.42
CA LEU A 11 -36.75 -7.69 -21.50
C LEU A 11 -36.23 -8.37 -20.22
N TYR A 12 -37.03 -9.26 -19.63
CA TYR A 12 -36.62 -10.01 -18.44
C TYR A 12 -35.43 -10.93 -18.70
N GLY A 13 -35.40 -11.61 -19.86
CA GLY A 13 -34.27 -12.44 -20.27
C GLY A 13 -32.98 -11.62 -20.43
N ALA A 14 -33.05 -10.48 -21.11
CA ALA A 14 -31.92 -9.57 -21.27
C ALA A 14 -31.42 -9.00 -19.92
N TYR A 15 -32.34 -8.67 -19.02
CA TYR A 15 -32.01 -8.23 -17.66
C TYR A 15 -31.29 -9.32 -16.86
N MET A 16 -31.75 -10.58 -16.91
CA MET A 16 -31.08 -11.67 -16.19
C MET A 16 -29.68 -11.98 -16.72
N CYS A 17 -29.49 -11.93 -18.05
CA CYS A 17 -28.16 -12.09 -18.65
C CYS A 17 -27.18 -11.00 -18.18
N THR A 18 -27.60 -9.73 -18.17
CA THR A 18 -26.74 -8.61 -17.74
C THR A 18 -26.50 -8.60 -16.22
N ARG A 19 -27.51 -8.94 -15.42
CA ARG A 19 -27.41 -9.07 -13.97
C ARG A 19 -26.41 -10.17 -13.56
N ASN A 20 -26.43 -11.31 -14.23
CA ASN A 20 -25.51 -12.42 -13.93
C ASN A 20 -24.04 -12.09 -14.28
N VAL A 21 -23.81 -11.24 -15.28
CA VAL A 21 -22.47 -10.73 -15.61
C VAL A 21 -21.99 -9.74 -14.55
N GLN A 22 -22.86 -8.86 -14.03
CA GLN A 22 -22.51 -7.91 -12.96
C GLN A 22 -22.29 -8.59 -11.60
N LEU A 23 -23.02 -9.66 -11.30
CA LEU A 23 -22.93 -10.39 -10.02
C LEU A 23 -21.77 -11.39 -9.95
N ASN A 24 -21.04 -11.59 -11.05
CA ASN A 24 -19.89 -12.49 -11.07
C ASN A 24 -18.57 -11.68 -11.07
N PRO A 25 -18.06 -11.27 -9.90
CA PRO A 25 -16.78 -10.54 -9.81
C PRO A 25 -15.57 -11.38 -10.28
N GLN A 26 -15.74 -12.68 -10.53
CA GLN A 26 -14.72 -13.58 -11.07
C GLN A 26 -14.70 -13.63 -12.61
N ALA A 27 -15.73 -13.10 -13.30
CA ALA A 27 -15.81 -13.14 -14.76
C ALA A 27 -14.87 -12.14 -15.44
N VAL A 28 -14.47 -11.08 -14.72
CA VAL A 28 -13.39 -10.21 -15.17
C VAL A 28 -12.09 -10.78 -14.62
N LYS A 29 -11.46 -11.67 -15.38
CA LYS A 29 -10.01 -11.84 -15.26
C LYS A 29 -9.40 -10.51 -15.69
N LEU A 30 -9.26 -9.57 -14.75
CA LEU A 30 -8.28 -8.50 -14.87
C LEU A 30 -6.97 -9.23 -15.14
N GLY A 31 -6.58 -9.30 -16.40
CA GLY A 31 -5.23 -9.75 -16.74
C GLY A 31 -4.31 -8.94 -15.86
N VAL A 32 -3.49 -9.63 -15.08
CA VAL A 32 -2.47 -8.95 -14.29
C VAL A 32 -1.58 -8.28 -15.31
N ASP A 33 -1.82 -6.99 -15.53
CA ASP A 33 -1.01 -6.17 -16.41
C ASP A 33 0.33 -6.07 -15.68
N ASN A 34 1.24 -7.00 -16.01
CA ASN A 34 2.57 -7.03 -15.46
C ASN A 34 3.31 -5.83 -16.06
N ALA A 35 3.14 -4.66 -15.44
CA ALA A 35 3.91 -3.49 -15.78
C ALA A 35 5.37 -3.75 -15.37
N GLU A 36 6.17 -4.18 -16.34
CA GLU A 36 7.60 -4.38 -16.11
C GLU A 36 8.25 -3.01 -15.87
N ILE A 37 8.84 -2.85 -14.68
CA ILE A 37 9.66 -1.68 -14.38
C ILE A 37 10.83 -1.67 -15.35
N SER A 38 11.02 -0.53 -16.04
CA SER A 38 12.11 -0.38 -17.01
C SER A 38 13.47 -0.67 -16.37
N PRO A 39 14.44 -1.22 -17.12
CA PRO A 39 15.79 -1.49 -16.61
C PRO A 39 16.44 -0.24 -15.99
N SER A 40 16.18 0.94 -16.57
CA SER A 40 16.66 2.22 -16.07
C SER A 40 16.05 2.61 -14.72
N ALA A 41 14.75 2.37 -14.50
CA ALA A 41 14.13 2.62 -13.21
C ALA A 41 14.65 1.66 -12.12
N LYS A 42 14.97 0.41 -12.47
CA LYS A 42 15.61 -0.55 -11.55
C LYS A 42 16.98 -0.05 -11.11
N THR A 43 17.84 0.37 -12.04
CA THR A 43 19.19 0.89 -11.72
C THR A 43 19.13 2.21 -10.94
N PHE A 44 18.21 3.10 -11.29
CA PHE A 44 17.97 4.34 -10.54
C PHE A 44 17.51 4.06 -9.09
N SER A 45 16.58 3.12 -8.90
CA SER A 45 16.14 2.76 -7.54
C SER A 45 17.26 2.13 -6.71
N ALA A 46 18.15 1.34 -7.33
CA ALA A 46 19.28 0.72 -6.67
C ALA A 46 20.32 1.77 -6.25
N THR A 47 20.64 2.72 -7.12
CA THR A 47 21.58 3.82 -6.83
C THR A 47 21.04 4.77 -5.75
N LEU A 48 19.73 5.06 -5.73
CA LEU A 48 19.13 5.81 -4.62
C LEU A 48 19.27 5.09 -3.28
N LYS A 49 19.11 3.76 -3.27
CA LYS A 49 19.29 2.95 -2.05
C LYS A 49 20.74 2.95 -1.57
N THR A 50 21.73 2.91 -2.46
CA THR A 50 23.15 2.96 -2.07
C THR A 50 23.52 4.33 -1.54
N VAL A 51 23.13 5.40 -2.23
CA VAL A 51 23.36 6.78 -1.79
C VAL A 51 22.68 7.04 -0.44
N LYS A 52 21.45 6.58 -0.25
CA LYS A 52 20.76 6.70 1.05
C LYS A 52 21.51 5.97 2.17
N LYS A 53 22.11 4.82 1.91
CA LYS A 53 22.91 4.09 2.92
C LYS A 53 24.23 4.80 3.23
N GLU A 54 24.87 5.41 2.23
CA GLU A 54 26.12 6.15 2.40
C GLU A 54 25.91 7.50 3.12
N LEU A 55 24.79 8.16 2.86
CA LEU A 55 24.38 9.38 3.56
C LEU A 55 23.90 9.09 4.99
N LEU A 56 23.22 7.96 5.21
CA LEU A 56 22.79 7.49 6.53
C LEU A 56 23.84 6.59 7.18
N LYS A 57 25.14 6.93 7.08
CA LYS A 57 26.14 6.31 7.95
C LYS A 57 25.64 6.49 9.39
N PRO A 58 25.43 5.38 10.13
CA PRO A 58 24.92 5.49 11.50
C PRO A 58 26.00 6.21 12.30
N ASP A 59 25.69 7.42 12.72
CA ASP A 59 26.48 8.17 13.69
C ASP A 59 26.77 7.24 14.87
N GLU A 60 28.05 7.04 15.22
CA GLU A 60 28.46 6.10 16.27
C GLU A 60 27.76 6.43 17.58
N ALA A 61 27.57 7.73 17.86
CA ALA A 61 26.81 8.23 19.00
C ALA A 61 25.34 7.78 18.99
N ARG A 62 24.71 7.66 17.82
CA ARG A 62 23.34 7.15 17.68
C ARG A 62 23.29 5.65 17.95
N SER A 63 24.31 4.90 17.53
CA SER A 63 24.39 3.45 17.76
C SER A 63 24.55 3.11 19.25
N GLU A 64 25.34 3.89 19.98
CA GLU A 64 25.52 3.74 21.43
C GLU A 64 24.25 4.07 22.19
N ARG A 65 23.57 5.17 21.85
CA ARG A 65 22.26 5.51 22.42
C ARG A 65 21.22 4.41 22.22
N LEU A 66 21.18 3.79 21.04
CA LEU A 66 20.26 2.68 20.77
C LEU A 66 20.56 1.45 21.63
N LYS A 67 21.85 1.14 21.89
CA LYS A 67 22.23 0.04 22.79
C LYS A 67 21.79 0.32 24.23
N GLN A 68 21.96 1.55 24.71
CA GLN A 68 21.51 1.97 26.04
C GLN A 68 19.98 1.87 26.18
N LEU A 69 19.23 2.36 25.19
CA LEU A 69 17.77 2.26 25.16
C LEU A 69 17.30 0.79 25.17
N LYS A 70 17.97 -0.07 24.39
CA LYS A 70 17.66 -1.50 24.37
C LYS A 70 17.80 -2.13 25.76
N SER A 71 18.90 -1.81 26.46
CA SER A 71 19.12 -2.27 27.84
C SER A 71 18.04 -1.80 28.80
N GLN A 72 17.59 -0.54 28.69
CA GLN A 72 16.53 0.01 29.55
C GLN A 72 15.17 -0.65 29.29
N ILE A 73 14.87 -1.00 28.03
CA ILE A 73 13.64 -1.71 27.67
C ILE A 73 13.67 -3.14 28.22
N GLU A 74 14.79 -3.86 28.07
CA GLU A 74 14.97 -5.22 28.62
C GLU A 74 14.84 -5.24 30.15
N GLN A 75 15.30 -4.18 30.82
CA GLN A 75 15.20 -3.98 32.26
C GLN A 75 13.85 -3.40 32.73
N GLN A 76 12.89 -3.17 31.81
CA GLN A 76 11.58 -2.56 32.09
C GLN A 76 11.66 -1.16 32.75
N THR A 77 12.79 -0.47 32.64
CA THR A 77 13.01 0.87 33.18
C THR A 77 12.80 1.97 32.14
N TYR A 78 12.58 1.61 30.88
CA TYR A 78 12.28 2.56 29.82
C TYR A 78 10.83 3.04 29.90
N PHE A 79 10.65 4.36 30.07
CA PHE A 79 9.35 5.01 30.09
C PHE A 79 9.37 6.28 29.23
N VAL A 80 8.33 6.47 28.42
CA VAL A 80 8.14 7.67 27.60
C VAL A 80 6.83 8.34 27.98
N PRO A 81 6.85 9.59 28.47
CA PRO A 81 5.65 10.37 28.75
C PRO A 81 4.79 10.56 27.50
N ALA A 82 3.46 10.56 27.66
CA ALA A 82 2.51 10.75 26.56
C ALA A 82 2.73 12.08 25.81
N ASP A 83 3.09 13.14 26.52
CA ASP A 83 3.32 14.47 25.95
C ASP A 83 4.43 14.46 24.89
N LYS A 84 5.53 13.74 25.17
CA LYS A 84 6.65 13.60 24.21
C LYS A 84 6.25 12.79 22.96
N ILE A 85 5.32 11.85 23.11
CA ILE A 85 4.77 11.10 21.98
C ILE A 85 3.90 12.03 21.13
N ALA A 86 3.06 12.84 21.76
CA ALA A 86 2.20 13.81 21.10
C ALA A 86 3.01 14.87 20.34
N GLU A 87 4.06 15.44 20.96
CA GLU A 87 5.00 16.35 20.30
C GLU A 87 5.58 15.73 19.03
N LYS A 88 6.09 14.49 19.10
CA LYS A 88 6.67 13.82 17.94
C LYS A 88 5.64 13.55 16.83
N MET A 89 4.40 13.22 17.20
CA MET A 89 3.31 12.91 16.26
C MET A 89 2.77 14.16 15.55
N LEU A 90 2.82 15.31 16.21
CA LEU A 90 2.33 16.58 15.68
C LEU A 90 3.41 17.37 14.94
N ASP A 91 4.66 16.87 14.89
CA ASP A 91 5.84 17.57 14.37
C ASP A 91 5.96 19.02 14.91
N LEU A 92 5.61 19.18 16.20
CA LEU A 92 5.85 20.40 16.99
C LEU A 92 7.31 20.52 17.40
#